data_AF-Q8R9M1-F1
#
_entry.id   AF-Q8R9M1-F1
#
_cell.length_a   1.000
_cell.length_b   1.000
_cell.length_c   1.000
_cell.angle_alpha   90.00
_cell.angle_beta   90.00
_cell.angle_gamma   90.00
#
_symmetry.space_group_name_H-M   'P 1'
#
loop_
_entity.id
_entity.type
_entity.pdbx_description
1 polymer ?
#
loop_
_entity_poly.entity_id
_entity_poly.type
_entity_poly.pdbx_seq_one_letter_code
_entity_poly.pdbx_strand_id
1 'polypeptide(L)'
;MVVLVALSAGIYAAVLIPFKGLVLIPGITEIRPANTLPPVLGLLFGPAGAWGSAIGNLIGDFFGTLGIGSIFGFIGNFMQAYIPYRLWRNLGLLRADDLEPNLNSGRKIFAYTVVALLGSFACALTIGWGLDLLKMVPFAALASIIAVNNSIPSIVLGIPLLMILYPRVKKWNLLWTDIMEEDEISKPDAKARIAALITSLAILVGLFGGLMAAVAGGQSLFAAGFAGGKAGLASVGFIAGLSTIIFILASLL
;
A
#
# COMPACT_ATOMS: atom_id res chain seq x y z
N MET A 1 18.33 -3.27 10.77
CA MET A 1 17.30 -2.86 9.78
C MET A 1 17.64 -3.21 8.32
N VAL A 2 18.85 -2.97 7.80
CA VAL A 2 19.20 -3.25 6.38
C VAL A 2 18.94 -4.68 5.94
N VAL A 3 19.28 -5.67 6.77
CA VAL A 3 19.03 -7.10 6.47
C VAL A 3 17.53 -7.39 6.29
N LEU A 4 16.67 -6.76 7.10
CA LEU A 4 15.21 -6.91 6.96
C LEU A 4 14.67 -6.25 5.69
N VAL A 5 15.31 -5.18 5.19
CA VAL A 5 14.97 -4.59 3.88
C VAL A 5 15.25 -5.62 2.79
N ALA A 6 16.45 -6.20 2.77
CA ALA A 6 16.85 -7.19 1.77
C ALA A 6 15.97 -8.45 1.83
N LEU A 7 15.69 -8.97 3.03
CA LEU A 7 14.79 -10.10 3.24
C LEU A 7 13.38 -9.81 2.72
N SER A 8 12.82 -8.65 3.10
CA SER A 8 11.48 -8.24 2.68
C SER A 8 11.38 -8.08 1.16
N ALA A 9 12.40 -7.47 0.54
CA ALA A 9 12.47 -7.34 -0.92
C ALA A 9 12.58 -8.69 -1.61
N GLY A 10 13.45 -9.58 -1.12
CA GLY A 10 13.64 -10.92 -1.67
C GLY A 10 12.37 -11.77 -1.60
N ILE A 11 11.70 -11.82 -0.44
CA ILE A 11 10.46 -12.58 -0.27
C ILE A 11 9.35 -11.98 -1.15
N TYR A 12 9.21 -10.66 -1.17
CA TYR A 12 8.17 -10.04 -1.98
C TYR A 12 8.37 -10.29 -3.47
N ALA A 13 9.59 -10.11 -3.98
CA ALA A 13 9.94 -10.43 -5.36
C ALA A 13 9.72 -11.92 -5.68
N ALA A 14 10.17 -12.82 -4.80
CA ALA A 14 10.03 -14.26 -5.00
C ALA A 14 8.58 -14.73 -5.12
N VAL A 15 7.66 -14.12 -4.37
CA VAL A 15 6.22 -14.42 -4.49
C VAL A 15 5.60 -13.67 -5.67
N LEU A 16 6.10 -12.49 -6.05
CA LEU A 16 5.55 -11.68 -7.14
C LEU A 16 5.89 -12.22 -8.54
N ILE A 17 7.16 -12.59 -8.77
CA ILE A 17 7.67 -12.99 -10.10
C ILE A 17 6.87 -14.13 -10.76
N PRO A 18 6.50 -15.22 -10.07
CA PRO A 18 5.74 -16.31 -10.68
C PRO A 18 4.39 -15.89 -11.28
N PHE A 19 3.81 -14.80 -10.79
CA PHE A 19 2.50 -14.32 -11.24
C PHE A 19 2.60 -13.30 -12.37
N LYS A 20 3.80 -12.89 -12.81
CA LYS A 20 3.99 -11.97 -13.94
C LYS A 20 3.41 -12.47 -15.26
N GLY A 21 3.16 -13.78 -15.39
CA GLY A 21 2.44 -14.37 -16.53
C GLY A 21 0.91 -14.23 -16.49
N LEU A 22 0.31 -13.90 -15.34
CA LEU A 22 -1.15 -13.80 -15.15
C LEU A 22 -1.62 -12.34 -15.26
N VAL A 23 -1.41 -11.79 -16.45
CA VAL A 23 -1.60 -10.37 -16.75
C VAL A 23 -3.07 -9.95 -16.68
N LEU A 24 -3.36 -8.85 -15.98
CA LEU A 24 -4.67 -8.17 -15.97
C LEU A 24 -4.68 -7.00 -16.97
N ILE A 25 -3.60 -6.22 -17.02
CA ILE A 25 -3.36 -5.19 -18.05
C ILE A 25 -1.95 -5.42 -18.62
N PRO A 26 -1.82 -5.72 -19.92
CA PRO A 26 -0.53 -5.94 -20.58
C PRO A 26 0.47 -4.83 -20.31
N GLY A 27 1.66 -5.21 -19.81
CA GLY A 27 2.76 -4.31 -19.49
C GLY A 27 2.57 -3.44 -18.25
N ILE A 28 1.46 -3.57 -17.51
CA ILE A 28 1.12 -2.69 -16.38
C ILE A 28 0.87 -3.46 -15.08
N THR A 29 -0.03 -4.46 -15.08
CA THR A 29 -0.37 -5.19 -13.85
C THR A 29 -0.89 -6.59 -14.11
N GLU A 30 -0.68 -7.47 -13.15
CA GLU A 30 -0.98 -8.89 -13.12
C GLU A 30 -1.82 -9.25 -11.89
N ILE A 31 -2.34 -10.48 -11.77
CA ILE A 31 -2.91 -10.95 -10.51
C ILE A 31 -1.79 -11.04 -9.48
N ARG A 32 -1.94 -10.41 -8.31
CA ARG A 32 -0.81 -10.22 -7.37
C ARG A 32 -1.12 -10.78 -5.98
N PRO A 33 -1.12 -12.11 -5.76
CA PRO A 33 -1.24 -12.67 -4.42
C PRO A 33 -0.12 -12.19 -3.49
N ALA A 34 1.05 -11.85 -4.06
CA ALA A 34 2.17 -11.24 -3.36
C ALA A 34 1.78 -9.96 -2.58
N ASN A 35 0.74 -9.24 -3.00
CA ASN A 35 0.23 -8.05 -2.31
C ASN A 35 -0.28 -8.33 -0.89
N THR A 36 -0.40 -9.60 -0.48
CA THR A 36 -0.57 -9.97 0.92
C THR A 36 0.62 -9.55 1.80
N LEU A 37 1.82 -9.44 1.23
CA LEU A 37 3.06 -9.25 1.98
C LEU A 37 3.25 -7.81 2.46
N PRO A 38 3.09 -6.75 1.64
CA PRO A 38 3.36 -5.38 2.08
C PRO A 38 2.72 -4.98 3.42
N PRO A 39 1.41 -5.16 3.68
CA PRO A 39 0.85 -4.78 4.98
C PRO A 39 1.39 -5.63 6.14
N VAL A 40 1.67 -6.92 5.91
CA VAL A 40 2.23 -7.82 6.93
C VAL A 40 3.68 -7.44 7.25
N LEU A 41 4.51 -7.23 6.23
CA LEU A 41 5.90 -6.82 6.37
C LEU A 41 6.01 -5.42 6.97
N GLY A 42 5.10 -4.50 6.63
CA GLY A 42 5.01 -3.19 7.26
C GLY A 42 4.76 -3.29 8.77
N LEU A 43 3.80 -4.10 9.20
CA LEU A 43 3.51 -4.27 10.63
C LEU A 43 4.65 -4.96 11.39
N LEU A 44 5.28 -5.97 10.80
CA LEU A 44 6.34 -6.74 11.44
C LEU A 44 7.70 -6.03 11.41
N PHE A 45 8.06 -5.40 10.30
CA PHE A 45 9.40 -4.85 10.03
C PHE A 45 9.41 -3.33 9.80
N GLY A 46 8.28 -2.64 9.95
CA GLY A 46 8.20 -1.19 9.96
C GLY A 46 8.78 -0.55 8.69
N PRO A 47 9.68 0.44 8.82
CA PRO A 47 10.35 1.06 7.67
C PRO A 47 11.09 0.06 6.77
N ALA A 48 11.65 -1.01 7.33
CA ALA A 48 12.34 -2.02 6.54
C ALA A 48 11.37 -2.81 5.64
N GLY A 49 10.17 -3.12 6.14
CA GLY A 49 9.10 -3.72 5.35
C GLY A 49 8.61 -2.82 4.23
N ALA A 50 8.55 -1.50 4.47
CA ALA A 50 8.16 -0.50 3.46
C ALA A 50 9.17 -0.40 2.31
N TRP A 51 10.46 -0.19 2.64
CA TRP A 51 11.53 -0.18 1.63
C TRP A 51 11.65 -1.52 0.91
N GLY A 52 11.54 -2.63 1.64
CA GLY A 52 11.55 -3.97 1.07
C GLY A 52 10.43 -4.18 0.06
N SER A 53 9.22 -3.72 0.36
CA SER A 53 8.08 -3.82 -0.57
C SER A 53 8.30 -2.99 -1.85
N ALA A 54 8.86 -1.80 -1.71
CA ALA A 54 9.19 -0.94 -2.86
C ALA A 54 10.25 -1.59 -3.77
N ILE A 55 11.36 -2.04 -3.19
CA ILE A 55 12.47 -2.68 -3.91
C ILE A 55 12.04 -4.02 -4.49
N GLY A 56 11.29 -4.83 -3.74
CA GLY A 56 10.77 -6.11 -4.21
C GLY A 56 9.83 -5.96 -5.41
N ASN A 57 8.97 -4.93 -5.42
CA ASN A 57 8.18 -4.61 -6.61
C ASN A 57 9.07 -4.26 -7.80
N LEU A 58 10.06 -3.38 -7.60
CA LEU A 58 10.95 -2.97 -8.67
C LEU A 58 11.77 -4.14 -9.24
N ILE A 59 12.25 -5.05 -8.39
CA ILE A 59 12.86 -6.32 -8.83
C ILE A 59 11.88 -7.09 -9.70
N GLY A 60 10.63 -7.25 -9.26
CA GLY A 60 9.58 -7.88 -10.06
C GLY A 60 9.34 -7.20 -11.40
N ASP A 61 9.42 -5.87 -11.46
CA ASP A 61 9.23 -5.11 -12.70
C ASP A 61 10.28 -5.47 -13.78
N PHE A 62 11.52 -5.79 -13.39
CA PHE A 62 12.54 -6.29 -14.33
C PHE A 62 12.13 -7.58 -15.07
N PHE A 63 11.09 -8.29 -14.61
CA PHE A 63 10.57 -9.52 -15.22
C PHE A 63 9.32 -9.29 -16.09
N GLY A 64 9.15 -8.09 -16.66
CA GLY A 64 8.19 -7.86 -17.76
C GLY A 64 7.32 -6.61 -17.67
N THR A 65 7.46 -5.80 -16.62
CA THR A 65 6.67 -4.56 -16.42
C THR A 65 7.53 -3.32 -16.17
N LEU A 66 8.84 -3.40 -16.41
CA LEU A 66 9.77 -2.28 -16.22
C LEU A 66 9.47 -1.16 -17.21
N GLY A 67 9.28 0.04 -16.68
CA GLY A 67 9.12 1.25 -17.47
C GLY A 67 9.07 2.50 -16.61
N ILE A 68 8.72 3.65 -17.20
CA ILE A 68 8.58 4.91 -16.46
C ILE A 68 7.53 4.82 -15.34
N GLY A 69 6.51 3.96 -15.51
CA GLY A 69 5.51 3.66 -14.49
C GLY A 69 6.07 2.99 -13.23
N SER A 70 7.23 2.33 -13.30
CA SER A 70 7.88 1.68 -12.15
C SER A 70 8.26 2.65 -11.04
N ILE A 71 8.40 3.95 -11.34
CA ILE A 71 8.60 4.98 -10.31
C ILE A 71 7.38 5.05 -9.38
N PHE A 72 6.18 5.09 -9.97
CA PHE A 72 4.94 5.10 -9.19
C PHE A 72 4.67 3.74 -8.56
N GLY A 73 5.04 2.64 -9.23
CA GLY A 73 5.02 1.30 -8.65
C GLY A 73 5.87 1.22 -7.37
N PHE A 74 7.09 1.76 -7.42
CA PHE A 74 8.00 1.81 -6.27
C PHE A 74 7.39 2.58 -5.10
N ILE A 75 6.90 3.81 -5.34
CA ILE A 75 6.29 4.65 -4.31
C ILE A 75 4.99 4.01 -3.78
N GLY A 76 4.15 3.50 -4.67
CA GLY A 76 2.87 2.86 -4.31
C GLY A 76 3.08 1.64 -3.40
N ASN A 77 4.05 0.77 -3.72
CA ASN A 77 4.36 -0.39 -2.90
C ASN A 77 5.04 -0.03 -1.58
N PHE A 78 5.85 1.02 -1.55
CA PHE A 78 6.33 1.60 -0.30
C PHE A 78 5.14 1.99 0.58
N MET A 79 4.20 2.78 0.04
CA MET A 79 3.04 3.26 0.79
C MET A 79 2.10 2.12 1.22
N GLN A 80 1.99 1.07 0.41
CA GLN A 80 1.18 -0.10 0.77
C GLN A 80 1.61 -0.77 2.07
N ALA A 81 2.90 -0.73 2.39
CA ALA A 81 3.46 -1.25 3.64
C ALA A 81 3.62 -0.17 4.71
N TYR A 82 4.02 1.04 4.32
CA TYR A 82 4.25 2.16 5.24
C TYR A 82 2.97 2.65 5.93
N ILE A 83 1.86 2.73 5.18
CA ILE A 83 0.58 3.19 5.72
C ILE A 83 0.06 2.23 6.80
N PRO A 84 0.01 0.90 6.60
CA PRO A 84 -0.33 -0.04 7.66
C PRO A 84 0.52 0.11 8.92
N TYR A 85 1.85 0.20 8.75
CA TYR A 85 2.81 0.42 9.82
C TYR A 85 2.48 1.66 10.66
N ARG A 86 2.29 2.82 10.01
CA ARG A 86 2.02 4.09 10.70
C ARG A 86 0.64 4.11 11.34
N LEU A 87 -0.39 3.74 10.59
CA LEU A 87 -1.78 3.85 11.04
C LEU A 87 -2.12 2.87 12.15
N TRP A 88 -1.47 1.70 12.19
CA TRP A 88 -1.69 0.72 13.25
C TRP A 88 -1.48 1.29 14.66
N ARG A 89 -0.45 2.14 14.82
CA ARG A 89 -0.15 2.80 16.09
C ARG A 89 -0.96 4.07 16.28
N ASN A 90 -1.15 4.84 15.21
CA ASN A 90 -1.54 6.25 15.34
C ASN A 90 -3.02 6.53 15.06
N LEU A 91 -3.74 5.63 14.38
CA LEU A 91 -5.15 5.89 14.00
C LEU A 91 -6.11 5.84 15.19
N GLY A 92 -5.67 5.32 16.35
CA GLY A 92 -6.49 5.21 17.56
C GLY A 92 -7.48 4.04 17.53
N LEU A 93 -7.31 3.09 16.61
CA LEU A 93 -8.12 1.88 16.57
C LEU A 93 -7.76 0.91 17.70
N LEU A 94 -6.54 0.96 18.22
CA LEU A 94 -6.03 0.09 19.29
C LEU A 94 -5.85 0.86 20.60
N ARG A 95 -5.64 0.12 21.69
CA ARG A 95 -5.28 0.73 22.98
C ARG A 95 -3.77 1.02 22.98
N ALA A 96 -3.37 2.11 23.62
CA ALA A 96 -1.97 2.56 23.61
C ALA A 96 -1.00 1.58 24.31
N ASP A 97 -1.51 0.78 25.24
CA ASP A 97 -0.81 -0.27 25.96
C ASP A 97 -0.76 -1.62 25.20
N ASP A 98 -1.47 -1.75 24.07
CA ASP A 98 -1.59 -2.99 23.32
C ASP A 98 -1.47 -2.77 21.80
N LEU A 99 -0.25 -2.41 21.39
CA LEU A 99 0.09 -2.06 19.99
C LEU A 99 0.82 -3.18 19.25
N GLU A 100 1.05 -4.33 19.87
CA GLU A 100 1.72 -5.43 19.18
C GLU A 100 0.84 -5.98 18.03
N PRO A 101 1.43 -6.30 16.86
CA PRO A 101 0.71 -6.76 15.68
C PRO A 101 0.31 -8.24 15.76
N ASN A 102 -0.15 -8.70 16.93
CA ASN A 102 -0.80 -10.00 17.07
C ASN A 102 -2.29 -9.88 16.74
N LEU A 103 -2.85 -10.81 15.99
CA LEU A 103 -4.28 -10.78 15.64
C LEU A 103 -5.11 -11.64 16.62
N ASN A 104 -4.91 -11.42 17.92
CA ASN A 104 -5.51 -12.24 18.98
C ASN A 104 -6.93 -11.84 19.40
N SER A 105 -7.48 -10.77 18.81
CA SER A 105 -8.80 -10.25 19.15
C SER A 105 -9.52 -9.70 17.92
N GLY A 106 -10.85 -9.68 17.97
CA GLY A 106 -11.66 -9.10 16.89
C GLY A 106 -11.33 -7.63 16.62
N ARG A 107 -10.96 -6.86 17.66
CA ARG A 107 -10.52 -5.46 17.52
C ARG A 107 -9.22 -5.34 16.71
N LYS A 108 -8.25 -6.21 16.94
CA LYS A 108 -6.98 -6.22 16.19
C LYS A 108 -7.14 -6.73 14.77
N ILE A 109 -8.00 -7.72 14.56
CA ILE A 109 -8.38 -8.18 13.21
C ILE A 109 -9.07 -7.04 12.45
N PHE A 110 -10.01 -6.33 13.07
CA PHE A 110 -10.65 -5.16 12.48
C PHE A 110 -9.63 -4.06 12.15
N ALA A 111 -8.75 -3.72 13.10
CA ALA A 111 -7.71 -2.73 12.88
C ALA A 111 -6.79 -3.11 11.71
N TYR A 112 -6.40 -4.39 11.61
CA TYR A 112 -5.59 -4.91 10.51
C TYR A 112 -6.30 -4.70 9.17
N THR A 113 -7.56 -5.11 9.08
CA THR A 113 -8.37 -4.95 7.87
C THR A 113 -8.44 -3.49 7.44
N VAL A 114 -8.70 -2.56 8.37
CA VAL A 114 -8.77 -1.13 8.07
C VAL A 114 -7.44 -0.61 7.54
N VAL A 115 -6.33 -0.88 8.23
CA VAL A 115 -5.04 -0.32 7.81
C VAL A 115 -4.50 -0.98 6.55
N ALA A 116 -4.76 -2.27 6.33
CA ALA A 116 -4.43 -2.99 5.09
C ALA A 116 -5.23 -2.48 3.89
N LEU A 117 -6.51 -2.14 4.07
CA LEU A 117 -7.32 -1.46 3.05
C LEU A 117 -6.77 -0.08 2.71
N LEU A 118 -6.46 0.73 3.72
CA LEU A 118 -5.89 2.06 3.51
C LEU A 118 -4.52 2.00 2.81
N GLY A 119 -3.67 1.02 3.16
CA GLY A 119 -2.42 0.77 2.42
C GLY A 119 -2.66 0.39 0.96
N SER A 120 -3.63 -0.50 0.72
CA SER A 120 -4.02 -0.91 -0.64
C SER A 120 -4.52 0.28 -1.47
N PHE A 121 -5.34 1.14 -0.87
CA PHE A 121 -5.87 2.34 -1.51
C PHE A 121 -4.81 3.41 -1.74
N ALA A 122 -3.87 3.60 -0.81
CA ALA A 122 -2.74 4.51 -1.00
C ALA A 122 -1.85 4.09 -2.18
N CYS A 123 -1.64 2.77 -2.33
CA CYS A 123 -0.93 2.20 -3.47
C CYS A 123 -1.69 2.43 -4.79
N ALA A 124 -2.98 2.09 -4.81
CA ALA A 124 -3.84 2.28 -5.97
C ALA A 124 -3.95 3.75 -6.39
N LEU A 125 -4.08 4.66 -5.43
CA LEU A 125 -4.15 6.10 -5.65
C LEU A 125 -2.83 6.61 -6.26
N THR A 126 -1.69 6.28 -5.66
CA THR A 126 -0.36 6.69 -6.15
C THR A 126 -0.11 6.20 -7.58
N ILE A 127 -0.31 4.90 -7.83
CA ILE A 127 0.00 4.30 -9.14
C ILE A 127 -1.02 4.77 -10.19
N GLY A 128 -2.31 4.73 -9.85
CA GLY A 128 -3.38 5.17 -10.73
C GLY A 128 -3.19 6.62 -11.18
N TRP A 129 -2.93 7.52 -10.23
CA TRP A 129 -2.72 8.94 -10.53
C TRP A 129 -1.46 9.15 -11.37
N GLY A 130 -0.34 8.51 -11.01
CA GLY A 130 0.92 8.67 -11.72
C GLY A 130 0.86 8.25 -13.19
N LEU A 131 0.21 7.11 -13.47
CA LEU A 131 0.08 6.62 -14.85
C LEU A 131 -0.98 7.39 -15.65
N ASP A 132 -2.01 7.92 -15.00
CA ASP A 132 -2.97 8.83 -15.65
C ASP A 132 -2.30 10.18 -16.01
N LEU A 133 -1.46 10.71 -15.12
CA LEU A 133 -0.67 11.92 -15.34
C LEU A 133 0.28 11.77 -16.54
N LEU A 134 0.94 10.61 -16.67
CA LEU A 134 1.76 10.27 -17.82
C LEU A 134 0.94 9.95 -19.08
N LYS A 135 -0.39 10.02 -19.00
CA LYS A 135 -1.34 9.67 -20.07
C LYS A 135 -1.10 8.25 -20.60
N MET A 136 -0.74 7.31 -19.73
CA MET A 136 -0.45 5.91 -20.08
C MET A 136 -1.67 5.00 -19.88
N VAL A 137 -2.41 5.17 -18.78
CA VAL A 137 -3.60 4.37 -18.48
C VAL A 137 -4.61 5.26 -17.76
N PRO A 138 -5.91 5.19 -18.10
CA PRO A 138 -6.95 5.95 -17.40
C PRO A 138 -7.01 5.60 -15.90
N PHE A 139 -7.07 6.63 -15.05
CA PHE A 139 -7.16 6.48 -13.60
C PHE A 139 -8.29 5.54 -13.15
N ALA A 140 -9.50 5.70 -13.68
CA ALA A 140 -10.66 4.89 -13.27
C ALA A 140 -10.41 3.40 -13.46
N ALA A 141 -9.85 3.02 -14.61
CA ALA A 141 -9.48 1.66 -14.93
C ALA A 141 -8.40 1.15 -13.98
N LEU A 142 -7.28 1.86 -13.91
CA LEU A 142 -6.09 1.37 -13.21
C LEU A 142 -6.26 1.38 -11.69
N ALA A 143 -6.74 2.47 -11.10
CA ALA A 143 -6.89 2.61 -9.66
C ALA A 143 -7.92 1.60 -9.10
N SER A 144 -9.02 1.35 -9.82
CA SER A 144 -10.01 0.35 -9.40
C SER A 144 -9.45 -1.07 -9.43
N ILE A 145 -8.72 -1.45 -10.49
CA ILE A 145 -8.06 -2.75 -10.60
C ILE A 145 -7.04 -2.95 -9.49
N ILE A 146 -6.14 -1.96 -9.27
CA ILE A 146 -5.12 -2.06 -8.22
C ILE A 146 -5.76 -2.10 -6.83
N ALA A 147 -6.79 -1.28 -6.57
CA ALA A 147 -7.46 -1.28 -5.26
C ALA A 147 -7.98 -2.69 -4.92
N VAL A 148 -8.70 -3.32 -5.84
CA VAL A 148 -9.25 -4.68 -5.61
C VAL A 148 -8.14 -5.73 -5.51
N ASN A 149 -7.18 -5.71 -6.43
CA ASN A 149 -6.08 -6.68 -6.51
C ASN A 149 -5.07 -6.56 -5.35
N ASN A 150 -5.03 -5.42 -4.68
CA ASN A 150 -4.25 -5.23 -3.46
C ASN A 150 -5.07 -5.61 -2.22
N SER A 151 -6.32 -5.15 -2.12
CA SER A 151 -7.17 -5.33 -0.95
C SER A 151 -7.51 -6.79 -0.69
N ILE A 152 -7.88 -7.55 -1.73
CA ILE A 152 -8.32 -8.95 -1.56
C ILE A 152 -7.20 -9.82 -0.96
N PRO A 153 -5.99 -9.92 -1.55
CA PRO A 153 -4.92 -10.70 -0.95
C PRO A 153 -4.50 -10.18 0.42
N SER A 154 -4.44 -8.86 0.61
CA SER A 154 -4.07 -8.23 1.89
C SER A 154 -4.98 -8.66 3.03
N ILE A 155 -6.28 -8.82 2.79
CA ILE A 155 -7.22 -9.24 3.85
C ILE A 155 -7.26 -10.76 3.95
N VAL A 156 -7.54 -11.43 2.83
CA VAL A 156 -7.84 -12.87 2.80
C VAL A 156 -6.62 -13.70 3.20
N LEU A 157 -5.44 -13.35 2.67
CA LEU A 157 -4.19 -14.06 2.95
C LEU A 157 -3.37 -13.37 4.04
N GLY A 158 -3.48 -12.05 4.17
CA GLY A 158 -2.65 -11.29 5.11
C GLY A 158 -3.00 -11.52 6.57
N ILE A 159 -4.28 -11.75 6.91
CA ILE A 159 -4.70 -12.13 8.26
C ILE A 159 -4.05 -13.46 8.69
N PRO A 160 -4.25 -14.60 7.99
CA PRO A 160 -3.63 -15.86 8.39
C PRO A 160 -2.10 -15.79 8.32
N LEU A 161 -1.54 -15.07 7.35
CA LEU A 161 -0.09 -14.90 7.26
C LEU A 161 0.48 -14.18 8.48
N LEU A 162 -0.13 -13.07 8.91
CA LEU A 162 0.33 -12.33 10.09
C LEU A 162 0.20 -13.19 11.37
N MET A 163 -0.91 -13.94 11.52
CA MET A 163 -1.09 -14.88 12.64
C MET A 163 0.01 -15.94 12.70
N ILE A 164 0.49 -16.43 11.56
CA ILE A 164 1.55 -17.44 11.47
C ILE A 164 2.93 -16.83 11.71
N LEU A 165 3.22 -15.67 11.12
CA LEU A 165 4.55 -15.06 11.16
C LEU A 165 4.84 -14.34 12.47
N TYR A 166 3.87 -13.63 13.03
CA TYR A 166 4.08 -12.80 14.24
C TYR A 166 4.72 -13.58 15.40
N PRO A 167 4.25 -14.79 15.81
CA PRO A 167 4.83 -15.49 16.95
C PRO A 167 6.31 -15.87 16.74
N ARG A 168 6.69 -16.16 15.49
CA ARG A 168 8.06 -16.52 15.11
C ARG A 168 8.96 -15.29 15.10
N VAL A 169 8.48 -14.21 14.48
CA VAL A 169 9.20 -12.92 14.43
C VAL A 169 9.42 -12.37 15.84
N LYS A 170 8.40 -12.41 16.70
CA LYS A 170 8.53 -11.98 18.11
C LYS A 170 9.51 -12.84 18.87
N LYS A 171 9.46 -14.17 18.73
CA LYS A 171 10.39 -15.10 19.40
C LYS A 171 11.85 -14.83 19.04
N TRP A 172 12.11 -14.33 17.84
CA TRP A 172 13.46 -14.00 17.36
C TRP A 172 13.86 -12.53 17.60
N ASN A 173 13.03 -11.74 18.29
CA ASN A 173 13.24 -10.31 18.51
C ASN A 173 13.48 -9.55 17.19
N LEU A 174 12.73 -9.92 16.15
CA LEU A 174 12.86 -9.36 14.81
C LEU A 174 11.79 -8.30 14.49
N LEU A 175 10.94 -7.93 15.46
CA LEU A 175 10.04 -6.81 15.23
C LEU A 175 10.86 -5.53 15.08
N TRP A 176 10.40 -4.61 14.24
CA TRP A 176 11.08 -3.31 14.12
C TRP A 176 11.15 -2.56 15.45
N THR A 177 10.18 -2.76 16.35
CA THR A 177 10.20 -2.19 17.71
C THR A 177 11.22 -2.82 18.63
N ASP A 178 11.70 -4.04 18.32
CA ASP A 178 12.73 -4.71 19.10
C ASP A 178 14.15 -4.32 18.60
N ILE A 179 14.25 -3.66 17.43
CA ILE A 179 15.52 -3.35 16.75
C ILE A 179 15.80 -1.84 16.71
N MET A 180 14.77 -1.00 16.52
CA MET A 180 14.93 0.46 16.48
C MET A 180 15.06 1.05 17.88
N GLU A 181 15.81 2.14 17.99
CA GLU A 181 15.96 2.85 19.26
C GLU A 181 14.62 3.48 19.70
N GLU A 182 14.37 3.58 20.99
CA GLU A 182 13.07 4.02 21.52
C GLU A 182 12.67 5.45 21.12
N ASP A 183 13.66 6.32 20.89
CA ASP A 183 13.47 7.70 20.45
C ASP A 183 13.15 7.80 18.94
N GLU A 184 13.56 6.81 18.15
CA GLU A 184 13.18 6.67 16.73
C GLU A 184 11.74 6.13 16.56
N ILE A 185 11.18 5.50 17.60
CA ILE A 185 9.84 4.94 17.58
C ILE A 185 8.81 6.02 17.93
N SER A 186 7.98 6.39 16.95
CA SER A 186 6.87 7.31 17.17
C SER A 186 5.93 6.82 18.28
N LYS A 187 5.70 7.70 19.26
CA LYS A 187 4.71 7.51 20.32
C LYS A 187 3.35 7.99 19.81
N PRO A 188 2.27 7.22 20.03
CA PRO A 188 0.93 7.61 19.60
C PRO A 188 0.43 8.77 20.46
N ASP A 189 0.66 9.99 19.99
CA ASP A 189 0.17 11.23 20.62
C ASP A 189 -0.95 11.88 19.80
N ALA A 190 -1.44 13.03 20.27
CA ALA A 190 -2.52 13.75 19.59
C ALA A 190 -2.12 14.21 18.18
N LYS A 191 -0.85 14.58 17.96
CA LYS A 191 -0.36 15.05 16.65
C LYS A 191 -0.28 13.89 15.66
N ALA A 192 0.31 12.77 16.07
CA ALA A 192 0.38 11.55 15.29
C ALA A 192 -1.03 11.04 14.92
N ARG A 193 -1.99 11.18 15.84
CA ARG A 193 -3.39 10.82 15.57
C ARG A 193 -4.05 11.73 14.54
N ILE A 194 -3.85 13.05 14.65
CA ILE A 194 -4.37 14.00 13.65
C ILE A 194 -3.75 13.70 12.27
N ALA A 195 -2.44 13.48 12.22
CA ALA A 195 -1.72 13.11 11.01
C ALA A 195 -2.27 11.81 10.39
N ALA A 196 -2.52 10.78 11.21
CA ALA A 196 -3.13 9.52 10.78
C ALA A 196 -4.54 9.70 10.21
N LEU A 197 -5.36 10.58 10.82
CA LEU A 197 -6.71 10.89 10.34
C LEU A 197 -6.68 11.67 9.02
N ILE A 198 -5.81 12.67 8.90
CA ILE A 198 -5.62 13.43 7.65
C ILE A 198 -5.14 12.49 6.54
N THR A 199 -4.16 11.64 6.83
CA THR A 199 -3.66 10.64 5.88
C THR A 199 -4.78 9.72 5.40
N SER A 200 -5.56 9.17 6.33
CA SER A 200 -6.68 8.26 6.00
C SER A 200 -7.74 8.97 5.16
N LEU A 201 -8.12 10.19 5.54
CA LEU A 201 -9.11 10.98 4.81
C LEU A 201 -8.62 11.34 3.41
N ALA A 202 -7.36 11.77 3.27
CA ALA A 202 -6.77 12.11 1.98
C ALA A 202 -6.69 10.88 1.05
N ILE A 203 -6.36 9.69 1.57
CA ILE A 203 -6.41 8.45 0.77
C ILE A 203 -7.83 8.19 0.25
N LEU A 204 -8.84 8.27 1.13
CA LEU A 204 -10.23 8.00 0.77
C LEU A 204 -10.79 9.04 -0.21
N VAL A 205 -10.58 10.33 0.07
CA VAL A 205 -11.00 11.43 -0.81
C VAL A 205 -10.28 11.36 -2.15
N GLY A 206 -8.98 11.10 -2.15
CA GLY A 206 -8.18 10.99 -3.36
C GLY A 206 -8.62 9.84 -4.25
N LEU A 207 -8.82 8.65 -3.67
CA LEU A 207 -9.24 7.49 -4.44
C LEU A 207 -10.68 7.65 -4.92
N PHE A 208 -11.65 7.80 -4.01
CA PHE A 208 -13.06 7.82 -4.40
C PHE A 208 -13.45 9.11 -5.12
N GLY A 209 -12.93 10.27 -4.70
CA GLY A 209 -13.09 11.54 -5.40
C GLY A 209 -12.45 11.52 -6.79
N GLY A 210 -11.24 10.95 -6.91
CA GLY A 210 -10.58 10.74 -8.18
C GLY A 210 -11.38 9.82 -9.11
N LEU A 211 -11.92 8.72 -8.59
CA LEU A 211 -12.74 7.77 -9.36
C LEU A 211 -14.05 8.45 -9.84
N MET A 212 -14.73 9.20 -8.97
CA MET A 212 -15.93 9.96 -9.34
C MET A 212 -15.63 10.98 -10.45
N ALA A 213 -14.54 11.74 -10.30
CA ALA A 213 -14.11 12.71 -11.31
C ALA A 213 -13.71 12.07 -12.64
N ALA A 214 -13.05 10.91 -12.57
CA ALA A 214 -12.66 10.14 -13.75
C ALA A 214 -13.90 9.62 -14.50
N VAL A 215 -14.86 9.03 -13.78
CA VAL A 215 -16.11 8.51 -14.37
C VAL A 215 -16.97 9.64 -14.94
N ALA A 216 -17.08 10.77 -14.24
CA ALA A 216 -17.77 11.95 -14.76
C ALA A 216 -17.09 12.52 -16.03
N GLY A 217 -15.77 12.34 -16.16
CA GLY A 217 -15.00 12.66 -17.36
C GLY A 217 -15.01 11.59 -18.45
N GLY A 218 -15.84 10.55 -18.31
CA GLY A 218 -16.03 9.50 -19.32
C GLY A 218 -15.03 8.33 -19.23
N GLN A 219 -14.29 8.20 -18.13
CA GLN A 219 -13.48 6.99 -17.89
C GLN A 219 -14.32 5.85 -17.31
N SER A 220 -13.96 4.61 -17.62
CA SER A 220 -14.65 3.40 -17.16
C SER A 220 -13.84 2.68 -16.09
N LEU A 221 -14.52 2.23 -15.03
CA LEU A 221 -13.93 1.37 -14.00
C LEU A 221 -13.62 -0.02 -14.57
N PHE A 222 -12.55 -0.65 -14.09
CA PHE A 222 -12.14 -2.00 -14.48
C PHE A 222 -11.97 -2.24 -15.98
N ALA A 223 -11.81 -1.19 -16.79
CA ALA A 223 -11.56 -1.33 -18.22
C ALA A 223 -10.10 -1.72 -18.50
N ALA A 224 -9.87 -2.54 -19.51
CA ALA A 224 -8.52 -2.88 -19.94
C ALA A 224 -7.93 -1.75 -20.81
N GLY A 225 -6.86 -1.10 -20.32
CA GLY A 225 -6.16 -0.04 -21.07
C GLY A 225 -7.02 1.20 -21.37
N PHE A 226 -6.76 1.87 -22.49
CA PHE A 226 -7.51 3.06 -22.94
C PHE A 226 -8.93 2.78 -23.44
N ALA A 227 -9.36 1.52 -23.47
CA ALA A 227 -10.71 1.16 -23.90
C ALA A 227 -11.79 1.82 -23.02
N GLY A 228 -11.44 2.23 -21.81
CA GLY A 228 -12.34 2.88 -20.87
C GLY A 228 -12.43 4.39 -20.97
N GLY A 229 -11.64 5.09 -21.79
CA GLY A 229 -11.63 6.57 -21.86
C GLY A 229 -10.22 7.16 -22.01
N LYS A 230 -10.12 8.49 -22.12
CA LYS A 230 -8.81 9.18 -22.24
C LYS A 230 -8.17 9.38 -20.86
N ALA A 231 -6.90 9.03 -20.75
CA ALA A 231 -6.07 9.32 -19.58
C ALA A 231 -5.67 10.82 -19.53
N GLY A 232 -5.33 11.31 -18.34
CA GLY A 232 -4.82 12.66 -18.12
C GLY A 232 -5.92 13.71 -17.97
N LEU A 233 -7.03 13.35 -17.32
CA LEU A 233 -8.09 14.30 -17.03
C LEU A 233 -7.64 15.30 -15.96
N ALA A 234 -7.82 16.60 -16.21
CA ALA A 234 -7.41 17.66 -15.28
C ALA A 234 -8.10 17.54 -13.91
N SER A 235 -9.37 17.12 -13.88
CA SER A 235 -10.12 16.89 -12.64
C SER A 235 -9.52 15.77 -11.79
N VAL A 236 -9.08 14.68 -12.43
CA VAL A 236 -8.37 13.57 -11.77
C VAL A 236 -7.01 14.05 -11.28
N GLY A 237 -6.25 14.74 -12.13
CA GLY A 237 -4.95 15.30 -11.77
C GLY A 237 -5.03 16.20 -10.54
N PHE A 238 -6.08 17.02 -10.43
CA PHE A 238 -6.32 17.88 -9.27
C PHE A 238 -6.72 17.07 -8.02
N ILE A 239 -7.78 16.26 -8.09
CA ILE A 239 -8.32 15.59 -6.89
C ILE A 239 -7.39 14.47 -6.41
N ALA A 240 -7.02 13.54 -7.30
CA ALA A 240 -6.19 12.41 -6.95
C ALA A 240 -4.75 12.85 -6.67
N GLY A 241 -4.22 13.79 -7.45
CA GLY A 241 -2.86 14.29 -7.27
C GLY A 241 -2.67 15.09 -5.99
N LEU A 242 -3.55 16.06 -5.72
CA LEU A 242 -3.48 16.84 -4.48
C LEU A 242 -3.63 15.94 -3.26
N SER A 243 -4.58 15.00 -3.30
CA SER A 243 -4.76 14.04 -2.21
C SER A 243 -3.55 13.12 -2.03
N THR A 244 -2.88 12.73 -3.12
CA THR A 244 -1.64 11.94 -3.07
C THR A 244 -0.54 12.69 -2.33
N ILE A 245 -0.35 13.96 -2.68
CA ILE A 245 0.63 14.83 -2.03
C ILE A 245 0.28 15.01 -0.54
N ILE A 246 -0.98 15.30 -0.23
CA ILE A 246 -1.44 15.51 1.15
C ILE A 246 -1.20 14.26 2.00
N PHE A 247 -1.61 13.07 1.54
CA PHE A 247 -1.45 11.88 2.37
C PHE A 247 0.02 11.51 2.55
N ILE A 248 0.86 11.69 1.53
CA ILE A 248 2.31 11.43 1.65
C ILE A 248 2.90 12.35 2.72
N LEU A 249 2.66 13.67 2.62
CA LEU A 249 3.19 14.63 3.58
C LEU A 249 2.64 14.40 4.99
N ALA A 250 1.33 14.18 5.12
CA ALA A 250 0.69 13.92 6.41
C ALA A 250 1.19 12.62 7.04
N SER A 251 1.52 11.60 6.25
CA SER A 251 2.02 10.32 6.76
C SER A 251 3.42 10.40 7.37
N LEU A 252 4.16 11.48 7.08
CA LEU A 252 5.49 11.73 7.64
C LEU A 252 5.44 12.43 9.01
N LEU A 253 4.32 13.11 9.32
CA LEU A 253 4.05 13.81 10.58
C LEU A 253 3.61 12.83 11.69
#